data_AF-A0A4Q3SM21-F1
#
_entry.id   AF-A0A4Q3SM21-F1
#
_cell.length_a   1.000
_cell.length_b   1.000
_cell.length_c   1.000
_cell.angle_alpha   90.00
_cell.angle_beta   90.00
_cell.angle_gamma   90.00
#
_symmetry.space_group_name_H-M   'P 1'
#
loop_
_entity.id
_entity.type
_entity.pdbx_description
1 polymer ?
#
loop_
_entity_poly.entity_id
_entity_poly.type
_entity_poly.pdbx_seq_one_letter_code
_entity_poly.pdbx_strand_id
1 'polypeptide(L)'
;MRILREPYGYAYAENSRLKETYGGPEGQVFVECMRIRPEEGESKTVILFSHPIGGGSFLPMVTALAKAGRHVIYCNTRYRGNDTALILEKCVLDLGACIADLKDRFGYEKVVLGG
;
A
#
# COMPACT_ATOMS: atom_id res chain seq x y z
N MET A 1 -10.39 -22.11 -2.25
CA MET A 1 -10.32 -20.94 -1.36
C MET A 1 -10.63 -19.67 -2.15
N ARG A 2 -11.66 -18.93 -1.74
CA ARG A 2 -11.99 -17.63 -2.34
C ARG A 2 -11.00 -16.58 -1.86
N ILE A 3 -10.63 -15.66 -2.75
CA ILE A 3 -9.73 -14.54 -2.45
C ILE A 3 -10.56 -13.27 -2.48
N LEU A 4 -10.47 -12.47 -1.43
CA LEU A 4 -11.05 -11.14 -1.38
C LEU A 4 -10.04 -10.11 -1.87
N ARG A 5 -10.53 -9.14 -2.63
CA ARG A 5 -9.80 -7.97 -3.10
C ARG A 5 -10.59 -6.74 -2.71
N GLU A 6 -10.06 -6.01 -1.76
CA GLU A 6 -10.74 -4.89 -1.11
C GLU A 6 -9.94 -3.62 -1.47
N PRO A 7 -10.38 -2.82 -2.47
CA PRO A 7 -9.76 -1.54 -2.76
C PRO A 7 -10.09 -0.56 -1.63
N TYR A 8 -9.09 0.21 -1.21
CA TYR A 8 -9.25 1.25 -0.22
C TYR A 8 -8.21 2.36 -0.44
N GLY A 9 -8.32 3.44 0.31
CA GLY A 9 -7.24 4.41 0.42
C GLY A 9 -7.10 4.94 1.83
N TYR A 10 -5.98 5.60 2.07
CA TYR A 10 -5.73 6.38 3.28
C TYR A 10 -5.24 7.77 2.88
N ALA A 11 -5.55 8.74 3.73
CA ALA A 11 -5.05 10.09 3.64
C ALA A 11 -4.17 10.37 4.86
N TYR A 12 -3.09 11.12 4.67
CA TYR A 12 -2.26 11.58 5.76
C TYR A 12 -1.75 13.00 5.50
N ALA A 13 -1.48 13.72 6.58
CA ALA A 13 -0.84 15.02 6.50
C ALA A 13 0.65 14.83 6.18
N GLU A 14 1.10 15.43 5.08
CA GLU A 14 2.50 15.44 4.67
C GLU A 14 3.13 16.79 5.05
N ASN A 15 3.89 16.79 6.14
CA ASN A 15 4.52 17.98 6.72
C ASN A 15 6.02 18.07 6.40
N SER A 16 6.57 17.21 5.54
CA SER A 16 7.99 17.30 5.20
C SER A 16 8.30 18.56 4.37
N ARG A 17 9.55 19.01 4.45
CA ARG A 17 10.06 20.13 3.65
C ARG A 17 10.46 19.71 2.23
N LEU A 18 10.19 18.47 1.84
CA LEU A 18 10.52 17.95 0.53
C LEU A 18 9.59 18.57 -0.51
N LYS A 19 10.16 18.85 -1.71
CA LYS A 19 9.40 19.32 -2.86
C LYS A 19 8.17 18.45 -3.07
N GLU A 20 7.03 19.08 -3.32
CA GLU A 20 5.80 18.37 -3.65
C GLU A 20 5.48 18.53 -5.13
N THR A 21 5.16 17.41 -5.77
CA THR A 21 4.67 17.38 -7.16
C THR A 21 3.23 16.87 -7.21
N TYR A 22 2.85 15.99 -6.26
CA TYR A 22 1.52 15.41 -6.15
C TYR A 22 1.02 15.43 -4.71
N GLY A 23 -0.07 16.16 -4.49
CA GLY A 23 -0.76 16.24 -3.20
C GLY A 23 -2.24 16.55 -3.39
N GLY A 24 -3.02 16.26 -2.35
CA GLY A 24 -4.39 16.75 -2.20
C GLY A 24 -4.42 18.20 -1.70
N PRO A 25 -5.54 18.66 -1.12
CA PRO A 25 -5.66 19.97 -0.49
C PRO A 25 -4.50 20.21 0.49
N GLU A 26 -4.04 21.47 0.60
CA GLU A 26 -2.79 21.90 1.25
C GLU A 26 -2.25 20.94 2.33
N GLY A 27 -1.15 20.25 1.99
CA GLY A 27 -0.42 19.39 2.92
C GLY A 27 -1.05 18.02 3.18
N GLN A 28 -2.07 17.58 2.43
CA GLN A 28 -2.57 16.20 2.50
C GLN A 28 -2.18 15.38 1.28
N VAL A 29 -2.03 14.07 1.48
CA VAL A 29 -1.75 13.10 0.43
C VAL A 29 -2.73 11.94 0.55
N PHE A 30 -3.29 11.53 -0.58
CA PHE A 30 -4.12 10.33 -0.68
C PHE A 30 -3.38 9.24 -1.43
N VAL A 31 -3.41 8.02 -0.87
CA VAL A 31 -2.74 6.85 -1.44
C VAL A 31 -3.77 5.72 -1.56
N GLU A 32 -3.88 5.14 -2.75
CA GLU A 32 -4.75 4.00 -3.01
C GLU A 32 -4.00 2.69 -2.75
N CYS A 33 -4.73 1.71 -2.23
CA CYS A 33 -4.22 0.41 -1.88
C CYS A 33 -5.24 -0.68 -2.19
N MET A 34 -4.76 -1.90 -2.39
CA MET A 34 -5.60 -3.08 -2.44
C MET A 34 -5.20 -4.07 -1.35
N ARG A 35 -6.17 -4.47 -0.53
CA ARG A 35 -6.02 -5.61 0.39
C ARG A 35 -6.44 -6.90 -0.31
N ILE A 36 -5.55 -7.87 -0.32
CA ILE A 36 -5.70 -9.15 -1.03
C ILE A 36 -5.45 -10.26 -0.02
N ARG A 37 -6.46 -11.08 0.24
CA ARG A 37 -6.39 -12.10 1.29
C ARG A 37 -7.34 -13.27 1.02
N PRO A 38 -7.12 -14.43 1.65
CA PRO A 38 -8.17 -15.42 1.83
C PRO A 38 -9.48 -14.79 2.35
N GLU A 39 -10.62 -15.32 1.91
CA GLU A 39 -11.93 -14.97 2.48
C GLU A 39 -12.02 -15.37 3.97
N GLU A 40 -11.47 -16.53 4.29
CA GLU A 40 -11.47 -17.11 5.64
C GLU A 40 -10.05 -17.12 6.23
N GLY A 41 -9.98 -16.96 7.56
CA GLY A 41 -8.72 -16.96 8.30
C GLY A 41 -8.21 -15.54 8.56
N GLU A 42 -7.89 -15.27 9.83
CA GLU A 42 -7.29 -14.02 10.25
C GLU A 42 -5.76 -14.13 10.24
N SER A 43 -5.09 -12.98 10.09
CA SER A 43 -3.64 -12.90 10.17
C SER A 43 -3.20 -11.63 10.88
N LYS A 44 -2.27 -11.79 11.83
CA LYS A 44 -1.54 -10.68 12.45
C LYS A 44 -0.34 -10.21 11.63
N THR A 45 0.00 -10.92 10.55
CA THR A 45 1.10 -10.57 9.64
C THR A 45 0.58 -10.28 8.24
N VAL A 46 1.13 -9.24 7.61
CA VAL A 46 0.80 -8.86 6.23
C VAL A 46 2.06 -8.64 5.42
N ILE A 47 2.02 -9.01 4.15
CA ILE A 47 3.07 -8.71 3.18
C ILE A 47 2.68 -7.44 2.43
N LEU A 48 3.49 -6.39 2.56
CA LEU A 48 3.28 -5.12 1.90
C LEU A 48 4.18 -5.04 0.66
N PHE A 49 3.56 -5.06 -0.51
CA PHE A 49 4.23 -4.75 -1.77
C PHE A 49 3.97 -3.29 -2.15
N SER A 50 4.92 -2.71 -2.87
CA SER A 50 4.76 -1.43 -3.53
C SER A 50 5.64 -1.39 -4.77
N HIS A 51 5.28 -0.54 -5.73
CA HIS A 51 6.15 -0.15 -6.83
C HIS A 51 6.09 1.37 -6.95
N PRO A 52 7.22 2.08 -7.14
CA PRO A 52 7.23 3.55 -7.12
C PRO A 52 6.20 4.16 -8.09
N ILE A 53 6.12 3.62 -9.31
CA ILE A 53 5.24 4.14 -10.38
C ILE A 53 4.20 3.13 -10.87
N GLY A 54 4.22 1.90 -10.38
CA GLY A 54 3.58 0.75 -11.02
C GLY A 54 2.45 0.22 -10.16
N GLY A 55 1.47 -0.41 -10.78
CA GLY A 55 0.46 -1.20 -10.07
C GLY A 55 0.81 -2.68 -10.08
N GLY A 56 0.42 -3.40 -9.03
CA GLY A 56 0.63 -4.85 -8.99
C GLY A 56 -0.42 -5.63 -8.21
N SER A 57 -1.53 -5.00 -7.84
CA SER A 57 -2.65 -5.62 -7.11
C SER A 57 -3.28 -6.84 -7.80
N PHE A 58 -2.99 -7.03 -9.09
CA PHE A 58 -3.50 -8.15 -9.90
C PHE A 58 -2.40 -9.06 -10.46
N LEU A 59 -1.14 -8.88 -10.03
CA LEU A 59 -0.07 -9.76 -10.49
C LEU A 59 -0.30 -11.21 -10.03
N PRO A 60 0.17 -12.21 -10.80
CA PRO A 60 0.05 -13.61 -10.42
C PRO A 60 0.63 -13.91 -9.03
N MET A 61 1.73 -13.23 -8.66
CA MET A 61 2.41 -13.41 -7.38
C MET A 61 1.53 -13.08 -6.17
N VAL A 62 0.90 -11.90 -6.13
CA VAL A 62 0.03 -11.51 -5.01
C VAL A 62 -1.18 -12.43 -4.89
N THR A 63 -1.67 -12.93 -6.03
CA THR A 63 -2.73 -13.94 -6.08
C THR A 63 -2.26 -15.27 -5.50
N ALA A 64 -1.06 -15.73 -5.86
CA ALA A 64 -0.49 -16.98 -5.36
C ALA A 64 -0.23 -16.92 -3.84
N LEU A 65 0.29 -15.80 -3.33
CA LEU A 65 0.48 -15.57 -1.90
C LEU A 65 -0.85 -15.62 -1.13
N ALA A 66 -1.88 -14.97 -1.65
CA ALA A 66 -3.21 -15.05 -1.06
C ALA A 66 -3.77 -16.48 -1.10
N LYS A 67 -3.59 -17.21 -2.21
CA LYS A 67 -3.95 -18.65 -2.30
C LYS A 67 -3.18 -19.52 -1.30
N ALA A 68 -1.98 -19.12 -0.90
CA ALA A 68 -1.17 -19.77 0.12
C ALA A 68 -1.50 -19.33 1.56
N GLY A 69 -2.60 -18.60 1.76
CA GLY A 69 -3.05 -18.19 3.10
C GLY A 69 -2.40 -16.91 3.62
N ARG A 70 -1.70 -16.14 2.78
CA ARG A 70 -1.04 -14.89 3.21
C ARG A 70 -1.92 -13.67 2.95
N HIS A 71 -1.95 -12.76 3.92
CA HIS A 71 -2.51 -11.43 3.70
C HIS A 71 -1.49 -10.57 2.95
N VAL A 72 -1.96 -9.89 1.92
CA VAL A 72 -1.15 -9.03 1.06
C VAL A 72 -1.79 -7.65 0.98
N ILE A 73 -0.96 -6.62 1.01
CA ILE A 73 -1.33 -5.25 0.67
C ILE A 73 -0.48 -4.85 -0.53
N TYR A 74 -1.12 -4.26 -1.53
CA TYR A 74 -0.40 -3.54 -2.57
C TYR A 74 -0.64 -2.04 -2.37
N CYS A 75 0.40 -1.31 -1.98
CA CYS A 75 0.37 0.13 -1.78
C CYS A 75 0.84 0.82 -3.06
N ASN A 76 -0.08 1.44 -3.78
CA ASN A 76 0.24 2.22 -4.97
C ASN A 76 0.59 3.64 -4.51
N THR A 77 1.89 3.96 -4.49
CA THR A 77 2.35 5.30 -4.08
C THR A 77 1.66 6.39 -4.90
N ARG A 78 1.71 7.63 -4.43
CA ARG A 78 1.08 8.77 -5.11
C ARG A 78 1.53 8.98 -6.57
N TYR A 79 2.64 8.36 -6.98
CA TYR A 79 3.22 8.47 -8.33
C TYR A 79 2.80 7.34 -9.28
N ARG A 80 1.81 6.51 -8.92
CA ARG A 80 1.32 5.45 -9.80
C ARG A 80 0.96 6.01 -11.19
N GLY A 81 1.64 5.52 -12.22
CA GLY A 81 1.47 5.91 -13.61
C GLY A 81 2.30 7.13 -14.05
N ASN A 82 3.17 7.69 -13.21
CA ASN A 82 4.04 8.81 -13.60
C ASN A 82 5.43 8.75 -12.96
N ASP A 83 6.44 8.48 -13.79
CA ASP A 83 7.86 8.46 -13.44
C ASP A 83 8.53 9.84 -13.51
N THR A 84 8.10 10.72 -14.42
CA THR A 84 8.71 12.03 -14.63
C THR A 84 8.65 12.96 -13.41
N ALA A 85 7.62 12.78 -12.58
CA ALA A 85 7.39 13.56 -11.36
C ALA A 85 7.91 12.87 -10.09
N LEU A 86 8.45 11.66 -10.22
CA LEU A 86 8.79 10.77 -9.10
C LEU A 86 9.79 11.40 -8.14
N ILE A 87 9.46 11.34 -6.85
CA ILE A 87 10.37 11.64 -5.75
C ILE A 87 10.38 10.40 -4.84
N LEU A 88 11.49 9.66 -4.82
CA LEU A 88 11.58 8.38 -4.09
C LEU A 88 11.38 8.56 -2.59
N GLU A 89 11.83 9.68 -2.03
CA GLU A 89 11.64 10.03 -0.62
C GLU A 89 10.15 10.12 -0.28
N LYS A 90 9.32 10.64 -1.19
CA LYS A 90 7.87 10.72 -1.02
C LYS A 90 7.21 9.34 -1.14
N CYS A 91 7.72 8.44 -1.99
CA CYS A 91 7.29 7.04 -1.99
C CYS A 91 7.55 6.35 -0.66
N VAL A 92 8.68 6.64 -0.01
CA VAL A 92 9.01 6.08 1.31
C VAL A 92 8.07 6.63 2.39
N LEU A 93 7.72 7.93 2.33
CA LEU A 93 6.71 8.51 3.23
C LEU A 93 5.34 7.88 3.04
N ASP A 94 4.92 7.68 1.78
CA ASP A 94 3.67 6.97 1.48
C ASP A 94 3.70 5.56 2.08
N LEU A 95 4.78 4.80 1.89
CA LEU A 95 4.93 3.46 2.44
C LEU A 95 4.88 3.46 3.98
N GLY A 96 5.54 4.43 4.63
CA GLY A 96 5.49 4.60 6.08
C GLY A 96 4.08 4.88 6.60
N ALA A 97 3.35 5.76 5.93
CA ALA A 97 1.95 6.04 6.24
C ALA A 97 1.04 4.83 6.00
N CYS A 98 1.32 4.02 4.97
CA CYS A 98 0.63 2.74 4.75
C CYS A 98 0.84 1.81 5.93
N ILE A 99 2.09 1.63 6.39
CA ILE A 99 2.40 0.76 7.54
C ILE A 99 1.62 1.19 8.78
N ALA A 100 1.49 2.50 9.04
CA ALA A 100 0.68 3.02 10.14
C ALA A 100 -0.81 2.68 9.97
N ASP A 101 -1.39 2.97 8.80
CA ASP A 101 -2.79 2.68 8.48
C ASP A 101 -3.11 1.17 8.60
N LEU A 102 -2.19 0.31 8.17
CA LEU A 102 -2.36 -1.15 8.27
C LEU A 102 -2.45 -1.65 9.71
N LYS A 103 -1.69 -1.03 10.62
CA LYS A 103 -1.72 -1.37 12.05
C LYS A 103 -3.03 -0.90 12.67
N ASP A 104 -3.44 0.34 12.38
CA ASP A 104 -4.61 0.96 13.00
C ASP A 104 -5.93 0.40 12.44
N ARG A 105 -6.07 0.35 11.11
CA ARG A 105 -7.30 -0.01 10.41
C ARG A 105 -7.59 -1.50 10.43
N PHE A 106 -6.55 -2.33 10.29
CA PHE A 106 -6.69 -3.77 10.11
C PHE A 106 -6.08 -4.60 11.23
N GLY A 107 -5.42 -3.99 12.21
CA GLY A 107 -4.88 -4.69 13.38
C GLY A 107 -3.70 -5.62 13.08
N TYR A 108 -2.96 -5.37 12.00
CA TYR A 108 -1.73 -6.11 11.71
C TYR A 108 -0.63 -5.73 12.71
N GLU A 109 0.05 -6.72 13.26
CA GLU A 109 1.14 -6.52 14.23
C GLU A 109 2.50 -6.54 13.53
N LYS A 110 2.62 -7.33 12.45
CA LYS A 110 3.85 -7.48 11.66
C LYS A 110 3.59 -7.14 10.20
N VAL A 111 4.39 -6.22 9.67
CA VAL A 111 4.41 -5.90 8.24
C VAL A 111 5.73 -6.39 7.65
N VAL A 112 5.66 -7.30 6.69
CA VAL A 112 6.80 -7.81 5.92
C VAL A 112 6.85 -7.03 4.61
N LEU A 113 7.98 -6.39 4.30
CA LEU A 113 8.16 -5.71 3.02
C LEU A 113 8.45 -6.75 1.93
N GLY A 114 7.58 -6.81 0.93
CA GLY A 114 7.76 -7.60 -0.28
C GLY A 114 8.29 -6.71 -1.39
N GLY A 115 9.51 -6.99 -1.87
CA GLY A 115 10.10 -6.35 -3.05
C GLY A 115 9.63 -6.97 -4.35
#